data_AF-A0A7S1BI11-F1
#
_entry.id   AF-A0A7S1BI11-F1
#
_cell.length_a   1.000
_cell.length_b   1.000
_cell.length_c   1.000
_cell.angle_alpha   90.00
_cell.angle_beta   90.00
_cell.angle_gamma   90.00
#
_symmetry.space_group_name_H-M   'P 1'
#
loop_
_entity.id
_entity.type
_entity.pdbx_description
1 polymer ?
#
loop_
_entity_poly.entity_id
_entity_poly.type
_entity_poly.pdbx_seq_one_letter_code
_entity_poly.pdbx_strand_id
1 'polypeptide(L)'
;MNLQLFLKADNDIDDIEPTHDLGDIIESKATAKESFTRKKYSLSRSLTDSTGKKWRLCAGVAVFNSSNEILVGKRIGMQNAWQAPQGGVDDASEENGHLAETVSDAAARELYEKMGLVVGRDVVAEECCLSGEDGEIMDGVRYETEGTESWLTKSGFAGQELHWRIFRCADGPGDSDPISIYKLEGQNGTAAEFSCARWKPVDEVMDAMWVNMRPPYESLCKLMRVIKRRWNQRCAALDFTGTWSRDNSLSTGLRRALIARGLSHEKACIEAEAPYIQSWRRASSKKNETTWRVTTFNKDGTSVRRVLDYRVGTDGWDEKFSAGSVLLGCLPKEVVVRRRTIFLAEPDAYPDPIAHCTISRTLIGMEETRRYLKGDRLINRRTLWSSLGIVPKVVSTEVFVKVNAE
;
A
#
# COMPACT_ATOMS: atom_id res chain seq x y z
N MET A 1 33.42 -12.02 22.16
CA MET A 1 34.73 -12.25 21.50
C MET A 1 34.76 -11.31 20.30
N ASN A 2 35.59 -10.28 20.36
CA ASN A 2 35.64 -9.14 19.42
C ASN A 2 36.18 -9.57 18.04
N LEU A 3 35.62 -9.01 16.97
CA LEU A 3 36.19 -9.04 15.62
C LEU A 3 36.11 -7.63 15.03
N GLN A 4 37.22 -6.90 15.16
CA GLN A 4 37.63 -5.74 14.37
C GLN A 4 38.98 -6.08 13.72
N LEU A 5 39.30 -5.38 12.62
CA LEU A 5 40.50 -5.46 11.75
C LEU A 5 40.27 -6.36 10.51
N PHE A 6 40.46 -5.90 9.27
CA PHE A 6 41.60 -5.14 8.75
C PHE A 6 41.24 -4.09 7.68
N LEU A 7 41.89 -2.92 7.79
CA LEU A 7 42.14 -1.93 6.74
C LEU A 7 43.67 -1.72 6.69
N LYS A 8 44.27 -1.84 5.49
CA LYS A 8 45.58 -1.30 5.05
C LYS A 8 45.39 -1.07 3.54
N ALA A 9 45.32 0.14 3.01
CA ALA A 9 46.35 1.18 2.85
C ALA A 9 47.52 0.72 1.98
N ASP A 10 47.56 1.23 0.74
CA ASP A 10 48.80 1.53 0.01
C ASP A 10 48.56 2.85 -0.76
N ASN A 11 49.46 3.80 -0.50
CA ASN A 11 49.63 5.07 -1.20
C ASN A 11 50.66 4.84 -2.31
N ASP A 12 50.47 5.49 -3.46
CA ASP A 12 51.59 5.98 -4.28
C ASP A 12 51.15 7.33 -4.90
N ILE A 13 51.88 8.37 -4.51
CA ILE A 13 51.88 9.72 -5.08
C ILE A 13 53.31 9.90 -5.58
N ASP A 14 53.49 10.30 -6.84
CA ASP A 14 54.66 11.06 -7.28
C ASP A 14 54.21 12.14 -8.30
N ASP A 15 54.44 13.37 -7.87
CA ASP A 15 54.98 14.54 -8.59
C ASP A 15 54.38 15.05 -9.91
N ILE A 16 53.95 16.33 -9.86
CA ILE A 16 54.46 17.42 -10.72
C ILE A 16 54.20 18.77 -10.00
N GLU A 17 55.25 19.57 -9.88
CA GLU A 17 55.36 20.89 -9.24
C GLU A 17 54.75 22.06 -10.07
N PRO A 18 54.60 23.26 -9.46
CA PRO A 18 53.73 24.34 -9.93
C PRO A 18 54.47 25.46 -10.67
N THR A 19 53.78 26.14 -11.59
CA THR A 19 54.18 27.48 -12.06
C THR A 19 53.02 28.45 -11.92
N HIS A 20 53.22 29.45 -11.08
CA HIS A 20 52.41 30.66 -10.99
C HIS A 20 52.49 31.45 -12.31
N ASP A 21 51.35 31.94 -12.80
CA ASP A 21 51.31 33.28 -13.38
C ASP A 21 50.08 34.04 -12.85
N LEU A 22 50.37 35.20 -12.29
CA LEU A 22 49.47 36.13 -11.60
C LEU A 22 49.33 37.33 -12.53
N GLY A 23 48.34 37.28 -13.43
CA GLY A 23 48.12 38.37 -14.36
C GLY A 23 47.03 38.02 -15.36
N ASP A 24 45.78 37.99 -14.90
CA ASP A 24 44.57 38.26 -15.69
C ASP A 24 43.36 38.32 -14.73
N ILE A 25 43.46 39.24 -13.76
CA ILE A 25 42.33 39.73 -12.98
C ILE A 25 42.02 41.10 -13.58
N ILE A 26 40.74 41.33 -13.92
CA ILE A 26 40.15 42.55 -14.52
C ILE A 26 39.96 42.47 -16.06
N GLU A 27 39.06 41.59 -16.53
CA GLU A 27 38.08 41.89 -17.62
C GLU A 27 37.16 40.69 -17.90
N SER A 28 36.22 40.40 -16.99
CA SER A 28 35.04 39.56 -17.33
C SER A 28 33.82 39.79 -16.42
N LYS A 29 33.78 40.92 -15.69
CA LYS A 29 32.59 41.37 -14.95
C LYS A 29 31.57 42.04 -15.88
N ALA A 30 31.01 41.28 -16.81
CA ALA A 30 29.72 41.58 -17.43
C ALA A 30 29.20 40.30 -18.07
N THR A 31 27.96 39.91 -17.74
CA THR A 31 27.20 38.73 -18.23
C THR A 31 27.20 37.47 -17.38
N ALA A 32 27.02 37.61 -16.06
CA ALA A 32 26.32 36.59 -15.28
C ALA A 32 24.84 37.00 -15.14
N LYS A 33 24.03 36.76 -16.18
CA LYS A 33 22.57 36.73 -16.04
C LYS A 33 22.22 35.36 -15.44
N GLU A 34 21.75 35.38 -14.20
CA GLU A 34 21.16 34.23 -13.51
C GLU A 34 20.14 33.53 -14.43
N SER A 35 20.46 32.31 -14.85
CA SER A 35 19.49 31.41 -15.49
C SER A 35 18.58 30.86 -14.40
N PHE A 36 17.52 31.59 -14.08
CA PHE A 36 16.36 31.02 -13.40
C PHE A 36 15.75 29.97 -14.32
N THR A 37 16.08 28.68 -14.11
CA THR A 37 15.36 27.58 -14.74
C THR A 37 13.93 27.58 -14.22
N ARG A 38 13.04 28.21 -14.98
CA ARG A 38 11.59 28.23 -14.75
C ARG A 38 11.15 26.75 -14.69
N LYS A 39 10.67 26.26 -13.54
CA LYS A 39 9.96 24.97 -13.47
C LYS A 39 8.89 24.97 -14.57
N LYS A 40 9.09 24.20 -15.63
CA LYS A 40 8.12 24.08 -16.73
C LYS A 40 7.00 23.18 -16.21
N TYR A 41 5.99 23.79 -15.58
CA TYR A 41 4.76 23.07 -15.21
C TYR A 41 4.11 22.58 -16.50
N SER A 42 3.67 21.32 -16.51
CA SER A 42 2.83 20.75 -17.57
C SER A 42 1.55 21.59 -17.73
N LEU A 43 1.02 21.61 -18.96
CA LEU A 43 -0.25 22.30 -19.24
C LEU A 43 -1.34 21.62 -18.41
N SER A 44 -1.85 22.27 -17.36
CA SER A 44 -2.93 21.68 -16.54
C SER A 44 -4.29 21.93 -17.17
N ARG A 45 -5.16 20.91 -17.17
CA ARG A 45 -6.56 21.04 -17.56
C ARG A 45 -7.29 22.03 -16.65
N SER A 46 -8.35 22.62 -17.20
CA SER A 46 -9.15 23.62 -16.48
C SER A 46 -10.62 23.56 -16.82
N LEU A 47 -11.45 24.00 -15.87
CA LEU A 47 -12.89 24.15 -16.04
C LEU A 47 -13.27 25.62 -15.84
N THR A 48 -14.14 26.15 -16.69
CA THR A 48 -14.68 27.50 -16.52
C THR A 48 -16.10 27.39 -15.99
N ASP A 49 -16.41 28.09 -14.91
CA ASP A 49 -17.77 28.09 -14.37
C ASP A 49 -18.69 29.10 -15.07
N SER A 50 -19.97 29.10 -14.68
CA SER A 50 -20.99 30.00 -15.25
C SER A 50 -20.71 31.49 -14.99
N THR A 51 -19.83 31.82 -14.04
CA THR A 51 -19.40 33.20 -13.75
C THR A 51 -18.16 33.62 -14.55
N GLY A 52 -17.60 32.71 -15.36
CA GLY A 52 -16.39 32.93 -16.15
C GLY A 52 -15.09 32.70 -15.38
N LYS A 53 -15.14 32.25 -14.13
CA LYS A 53 -13.93 31.92 -13.35
C LYS A 53 -13.32 30.61 -13.86
N LYS A 54 -12.00 30.60 -14.03
CA LYS A 54 -11.21 29.43 -14.44
C LYS A 54 -10.70 28.67 -13.21
N TRP A 55 -10.95 27.37 -13.16
CA TRP A 55 -10.56 26.47 -12.08
C TRP A 55 -9.56 25.44 -12.59
N ARG A 56 -8.46 25.25 -11.87
CA ARG A 56 -7.50 24.19 -12.22
C ARG A 56 -8.07 22.84 -11.84
N LEU A 57 -8.21 21.94 -12.81
CA LEU A 57 -8.70 20.59 -12.56
C LEU A 57 -7.63 19.78 -11.81
N CYS A 58 -8.00 19.21 -10.67
CA CYS A 58 -7.08 18.47 -9.81
C CYS A 58 -7.68 17.13 -9.36
N ALA A 59 -6.80 16.14 -9.20
CA ALA A 59 -7.11 14.88 -8.55
C ALA A 59 -6.68 14.93 -7.08
N GLY A 60 -7.56 14.51 -6.17
CA GLY A 60 -7.24 14.24 -4.76
C GLY A 60 -7.16 12.74 -4.54
N VAL A 61 -6.20 12.28 -3.75
CA VAL A 61 -5.95 10.86 -3.53
C VAL A 61 -6.24 10.48 -2.08
N ALA A 62 -7.21 9.60 -1.84
CA ALA A 62 -7.42 9.03 -0.51
C ALA A 62 -7.14 7.52 -0.51
N VAL A 63 -6.10 7.12 0.21
CA VAL A 63 -5.81 5.71 0.47
C VAL A 63 -6.36 5.37 1.84
N PHE A 64 -7.13 4.28 1.96
CA PHE A 64 -7.66 3.78 3.24
C PHE A 64 -6.96 2.51 3.70
N ASN A 65 -6.65 2.41 5.00
CA ASN A 65 -6.25 1.15 5.63
C ASN A 65 -7.49 0.32 6.09
N SER A 66 -7.24 -0.83 6.71
CA SER A 66 -8.26 -1.73 7.26
C SER A 66 -9.05 -1.12 8.42
N SER A 67 -8.48 -0.12 9.11
CA SER A 67 -9.17 0.69 10.13
C SER A 67 -10.05 1.79 9.54
N ASN A 68 -10.04 1.99 8.20
CA ASN A 68 -10.66 3.10 7.47
C ASN A 68 -10.10 4.49 7.85
N GLU A 69 -8.83 4.53 8.24
CA GLU A 69 -8.05 5.77 8.34
C GLU A 69 -7.43 6.09 6.97
N ILE A 70 -7.20 7.38 6.71
CA ILE A 70 -6.57 7.85 5.48
C ILE A 70 -5.08 8.07 5.62
N LEU A 71 -4.33 7.77 4.57
CA LEU A 71 -2.91 8.10 4.49
C LEU A 71 -2.73 9.59 4.19
N VAL A 72 -2.11 10.31 5.12
CA VAL A 72 -1.83 11.75 4.97
C VAL A 72 -0.35 12.05 5.19
N GLY A 73 0.16 13.03 4.45
CA GLY A 73 1.52 13.53 4.56
C GLY A 73 1.59 14.87 5.29
N LYS A 74 2.65 15.08 6.06
CA LYS A 74 2.97 16.37 6.69
C LYS A 74 3.74 17.24 5.71
N ARG A 75 3.14 18.34 5.24
CA ARG A 75 3.77 19.23 4.26
C ARG A 75 5.11 19.79 4.74
N ILE A 76 6.09 19.79 3.85
CA ILE A 76 7.38 20.44 4.11
C ILE A 76 7.17 21.96 4.19
N GLY A 77 7.82 22.62 5.15
CA GLY A 77 7.78 24.08 5.32
C GLY A 77 6.51 24.64 5.97
N MET A 78 5.53 23.79 6.33
CA MET A 78 4.30 24.22 7.03
C MET A 78 4.16 23.49 8.37
N GLN A 79 3.90 24.23 9.44
CA GLN A 79 3.65 23.63 10.75
C GLN A 79 2.27 22.97 10.78
N ASN A 80 2.22 21.70 11.21
CA ASN A 80 1.00 20.91 11.43
C ASN A 80 0.02 20.79 10.25
N ALA A 81 0.47 21.04 9.02
CA ALA A 81 -0.35 20.87 7.82
C ALA A 81 -0.29 19.42 7.31
N TRP A 82 -1.25 18.60 7.75
CA TRP A 82 -1.44 17.24 7.26
C TRP A 82 -2.49 17.21 6.16
N GLN A 83 -2.16 16.63 5.01
CA GLN A 83 -3.10 16.50 3.90
C GLN A 83 -2.86 15.20 3.13
N ALA A 84 -3.91 14.75 2.45
CA ALA A 84 -3.81 13.73 1.43
C ALA A 84 -3.08 14.28 0.19
N PRO A 85 -2.39 13.43 -0.59
CA PRO A 85 -1.77 13.86 -1.85
C PRO A 85 -2.82 14.35 -2.85
N GLN A 86 -2.47 15.38 -3.60
CA GLN A 86 -3.31 15.96 -4.64
C GLN A 86 -2.48 16.67 -5.71
N GLY A 87 -2.96 16.76 -6.95
CA GLY A 87 -2.33 17.63 -7.92
C GLY A 87 -3.11 17.75 -9.22
N GLY A 88 -2.51 18.42 -10.19
CA GLY A 88 -3.22 18.81 -11.42
C GLY A 88 -3.45 17.62 -12.33
N VAL A 89 -4.53 17.67 -13.11
CA VAL A 89 -4.73 16.76 -14.24
C VAL A 89 -4.09 17.41 -15.46
N ASP A 90 -3.12 16.72 -16.06
CA ASP A 90 -2.38 17.26 -17.19
C ASP A 90 -3.18 17.15 -18.49
N ASP A 91 -3.06 18.18 -19.32
CA ASP A 91 -3.69 18.25 -20.64
C ASP A 91 -2.76 17.65 -21.70
N ALA A 92 -3.32 17.38 -22.87
CA ALA A 92 -2.52 16.96 -24.01
C ALA A 92 -1.51 18.05 -24.38
N SER A 93 -0.29 17.64 -24.71
CA SER A 93 0.74 18.54 -25.20
C SER A 93 1.45 17.92 -26.40
N GLU A 94 1.29 18.54 -27.56
CA GLU A 94 1.96 18.15 -28.81
C GLU A 94 3.48 18.26 -28.69
N GLU A 95 3.97 19.18 -27.85
CA GLU A 95 5.39 19.52 -27.69
C GLU A 95 6.22 18.40 -27.02
N ASN A 96 5.57 17.50 -26.29
CA ASN A 96 6.20 16.39 -25.58
C ASN A 96 5.48 15.04 -25.79
N GLY A 97 4.55 14.97 -26.76
CA GLY A 97 3.77 13.77 -27.07
C GLY A 97 2.91 13.26 -25.90
N HIS A 98 2.58 14.13 -24.95
CA HIS A 98 1.84 13.73 -23.76
C HIS A 98 0.34 13.69 -24.05
N LEU A 99 -0.30 12.55 -23.77
CA LEU A 99 -1.76 12.41 -23.87
C LEU A 99 -2.42 13.11 -22.67
N ALA A 100 -3.62 13.64 -22.87
CA ALA A 100 -4.40 14.22 -21.79
C ALA A 100 -4.71 13.17 -20.71
N GLU A 101 -4.47 13.50 -19.45
CA GLU A 101 -4.74 12.62 -18.33
C GLU A 101 -6.24 12.60 -18.00
N THR A 102 -6.73 11.44 -17.56
CA THR A 102 -7.95 11.37 -16.75
C THR A 102 -7.65 11.75 -15.30
N VAL A 103 -8.68 12.05 -14.51
CA VAL A 103 -8.54 12.25 -13.07
C VAL A 103 -7.93 11.01 -12.38
N SER A 104 -8.22 9.81 -12.89
CA SER A 104 -7.67 8.57 -12.34
C SER A 104 -6.17 8.41 -12.65
N ASP A 105 -5.74 8.80 -13.86
CA ASP A 105 -4.31 8.79 -14.23
C ASP A 105 -3.53 9.78 -13.37
N ALA A 106 -4.05 11.01 -13.24
CA ALA A 106 -3.47 12.03 -12.38
C ALA A 106 -3.42 11.57 -10.91
N ALA A 107 -4.47 10.94 -10.39
CA ALA A 107 -4.46 10.40 -9.04
C ALA A 107 -3.38 9.33 -8.83
N ALA A 108 -3.22 8.40 -9.79
CA ALA A 108 -2.18 7.38 -9.73
C ALA A 108 -0.77 7.98 -9.82
N ARG A 109 -0.56 8.96 -10.70
CA ARG A 109 0.70 9.69 -10.83
C ARG A 109 1.04 10.46 -9.56
N GLU A 110 0.12 11.25 -9.03
CA GLU A 110 0.32 12.04 -7.81
C GLU A 110 0.59 11.17 -6.58
N LEU A 111 -0.09 10.01 -6.49
CA LEU A 111 0.18 9.03 -5.44
C LEU A 111 1.61 8.48 -5.53
N TYR A 112 2.06 8.16 -6.74
CA TYR A 112 3.42 7.68 -6.97
C TYR A 112 4.47 8.76 -6.74
N GLU A 113 4.29 9.96 -7.29
CA GLU A 113 5.22 11.08 -7.17
C GLU A 113 5.43 11.52 -5.72
N LYS A 114 4.36 11.56 -4.93
CA LYS A 114 4.37 12.15 -3.58
C LYS A 114 4.52 11.15 -2.46
N MET A 115 4.06 9.92 -2.66
CA MET A 115 4.10 8.87 -1.64
C MET A 115 4.88 7.63 -2.09
N GLY A 116 5.29 7.51 -3.36
CA GLY A 116 6.00 6.35 -3.88
C GLY A 116 5.13 5.09 -4.03
N LEU A 117 3.82 5.20 -3.85
CA LEU A 117 2.90 4.06 -3.87
C LEU A 117 2.41 3.78 -5.30
N VAL A 118 2.42 2.52 -5.69
CA VAL A 118 2.05 2.04 -7.02
C VAL A 118 0.69 1.34 -6.98
N VAL A 119 -0.24 1.80 -7.80
CA VAL A 119 -1.57 1.18 -7.98
C VAL A 119 -1.42 -0.23 -8.57
N GLY A 120 -2.16 -1.20 -8.03
CA GLY A 120 -2.07 -2.61 -8.37
C GLY A 120 -0.96 -3.38 -7.62
N ARG A 121 -0.04 -2.68 -6.95
CA ARG A 121 1.00 -3.29 -6.10
C ARG A 121 0.79 -2.98 -4.63
N ASP A 122 0.80 -1.69 -4.28
CA ASP A 122 0.76 -1.22 -2.89
C ASP A 122 -0.66 -0.83 -2.48
N VAL A 123 -1.49 -0.43 -3.45
CA VAL A 123 -2.89 -0.08 -3.27
C VAL A 123 -3.76 -0.60 -4.42
N VAL A 124 -5.05 -0.78 -4.18
CA VAL A 124 -6.05 -1.12 -5.22
C VAL A 124 -7.09 -0.02 -5.29
N ALA A 125 -7.47 0.37 -6.51
CA ALA A 125 -8.52 1.37 -6.71
C ALA A 125 -9.88 0.84 -6.23
N GLU A 126 -10.62 1.69 -5.53
CA GLU A 126 -12.03 1.44 -5.23
C GLU A 126 -12.89 2.11 -6.30
N GLU A 127 -13.88 1.39 -6.81
CA GLU A 127 -14.84 2.00 -7.71
C GLU A 127 -15.66 3.06 -6.96
N CYS A 128 -15.36 4.32 -7.26
CA CYS A 128 -16.14 5.47 -6.83
C CYS A 128 -17.38 5.64 -7.72
N CYS A 129 -18.22 4.61 -7.82
CA CYS A 129 -19.54 4.77 -8.38
C CYS A 129 -20.47 5.24 -7.26
N LEU A 130 -20.53 6.55 -7.03
CA LEU A 130 -21.79 7.15 -6.58
C LEU A 130 -22.62 7.44 -7.83
N SER A 131 -23.09 6.40 -8.52
CA SER A 131 -24.40 6.49 -9.14
C SER A 131 -25.37 6.16 -8.01
N GLY A 132 -25.94 7.19 -7.38
CA GLY A 132 -26.99 6.96 -6.39
C GLY A 132 -28.22 6.31 -7.04
N GLU A 133 -29.10 5.74 -6.21
CA GLU A 133 -30.53 5.64 -6.55
C GLU A 133 -31.12 7.04 -6.84
N ASP A 134 -30.42 8.11 -6.42
CA ASP A 134 -30.68 9.53 -6.75
C ASP A 134 -29.66 10.16 -7.74
N GLY A 135 -28.80 9.39 -8.42
CA GLY A 135 -28.07 9.87 -9.60
C GLY A 135 -26.99 10.96 -9.47
N GLU A 136 -26.65 11.48 -8.28
CA GLU A 136 -25.55 12.47 -8.17
C GLU A 136 -24.17 11.81 -8.06
N ILE A 137 -23.46 11.79 -9.19
CA ILE A 137 -21.99 11.75 -9.22
C ILE A 137 -21.51 12.89 -8.31
N MET A 138 -20.61 12.64 -7.35
CA MET A 138 -19.99 13.76 -6.67
C MET A 138 -19.07 14.48 -7.65
N ASP A 139 -19.59 15.60 -8.17
CA ASP A 139 -18.85 16.61 -8.91
C ASP A 139 -17.62 17.05 -8.12
N GLY A 140 -16.62 17.56 -8.86
CA GLY A 140 -15.42 18.12 -8.27
C GLY A 140 -15.75 19.26 -7.32
N VAL A 141 -15.07 19.31 -6.17
CA VAL A 141 -15.29 20.36 -5.18
C VAL A 141 -14.33 21.50 -5.42
N ARG A 142 -14.88 22.70 -5.64
CA ARG A 142 -14.10 23.92 -5.88
C ARG A 142 -13.66 24.56 -4.57
N TYR A 143 -12.44 25.10 -4.59
CA TYR A 143 -11.95 25.98 -3.53
C TYR A 143 -11.06 27.08 -4.10
N GLU A 144 -11.23 28.29 -3.57
CA GLU A 144 -10.46 29.46 -3.99
C GLU A 144 -9.06 29.45 -3.35
N THR A 145 -8.06 29.90 -4.12
CA THR A 145 -6.70 30.09 -3.59
C THR A 145 -6.61 31.42 -2.86
N GLU A 146 -5.98 31.44 -1.69
CA GLU A 146 -5.67 32.69 -0.99
C GLU A 146 -4.36 33.31 -1.53
N GLY A 147 -4.37 34.63 -1.72
CA GLY A 147 -3.20 35.41 -2.14
C GLY A 147 -3.08 35.63 -3.64
N THR A 148 -2.84 36.88 -4.04
CA THR A 148 -2.75 37.31 -5.45
C THR A 148 -1.43 36.96 -6.14
N GLU A 149 -0.40 36.56 -5.39
CA GLU A 149 0.95 36.33 -5.93
C GLU A 149 1.31 34.87 -6.23
N SER A 150 0.39 33.93 -5.96
CA SER A 150 0.61 32.52 -6.25
C SER A 150 0.80 32.29 -7.76
N TRP A 151 1.44 31.18 -8.14
CA TRP A 151 1.54 30.84 -9.56
C TRP A 151 0.16 30.58 -10.19
N LEU A 152 -0.81 30.08 -9.40
CA LEU A 152 -2.17 29.82 -9.85
C LEU A 152 -2.88 31.10 -10.27
N THR A 153 -2.81 32.15 -9.45
CA THR A 153 -3.40 33.46 -9.77
C THR A 153 -2.69 34.12 -10.95
N LYS A 154 -1.35 34.01 -11.04
CA LYS A 154 -0.57 34.46 -12.21
C LYS A 154 -0.94 33.73 -13.50
N SER A 155 -1.38 32.48 -13.41
CA SER A 155 -1.90 31.67 -14.53
C SER A 155 -3.40 31.90 -14.80
N GLY A 156 -4.04 32.85 -14.10
CA GLY A 156 -5.44 33.22 -14.31
C GLY A 156 -6.45 32.26 -13.68
N PHE A 157 -6.03 31.39 -12.77
CA PHE A 157 -6.93 30.50 -12.02
C PHE A 157 -7.50 31.22 -10.80
N ALA A 158 -8.81 31.10 -10.59
CA ALA A 158 -9.51 31.53 -9.36
C ALA A 158 -9.27 30.57 -8.19
N GLY A 159 -8.95 29.32 -8.51
CA GLY A 159 -8.76 28.26 -7.53
C GLY A 159 -8.59 26.90 -8.20
N GLN A 160 -8.91 25.84 -7.46
CA GLN A 160 -8.85 24.48 -7.99
C GLN A 160 -10.20 23.78 -7.81
N GLU A 161 -10.48 22.82 -8.69
CA GLU A 161 -11.59 21.88 -8.56
C GLU A 161 -11.02 20.49 -8.30
N LEU A 162 -11.28 19.95 -7.10
CA LEU A 162 -10.69 18.70 -6.63
C LEU A 162 -11.66 17.52 -6.80
N HIS A 163 -11.21 16.50 -7.51
CA HIS A 163 -11.94 15.25 -7.71
C HIS A 163 -11.25 14.11 -6.94
N TRP A 164 -11.94 13.52 -5.96
CA TRP A 164 -11.35 12.43 -5.18
C TRP A 164 -11.29 11.11 -5.95
N ARG A 165 -10.17 10.42 -5.80
CA ARG A 165 -9.97 9.02 -6.19
C ARG A 165 -9.56 8.23 -4.97
N ILE A 166 -10.22 7.09 -4.80
CA ILE A 166 -10.16 6.31 -3.57
C ILE A 166 -9.45 5.01 -3.84
N PHE A 167 -8.56 4.65 -2.91
CA PHE A 167 -7.78 3.43 -2.95
C PHE A 167 -7.83 2.75 -1.60
N ARG A 168 -7.57 1.45 -1.58
CA ARG A 168 -7.33 0.68 -0.36
C ARG A 168 -5.92 0.15 -0.32
N CYS A 169 -5.34 0.18 0.86
CA CYS A 169 -4.05 -0.43 1.13
C CYS A 169 -4.11 -1.93 0.77
N ALA A 170 -3.14 -2.35 -0.04
CA ALA A 170 -2.96 -3.74 -0.44
C ALA A 170 -1.71 -4.34 0.21
N ASP A 171 -0.99 -3.61 1.08
CA ASP A 171 0.21 -4.08 1.76
C ASP A 171 -0.07 -4.34 3.25
N GLY A 172 0.20 -5.56 3.72
CA GLY A 172 -0.12 -5.96 5.09
C GLY A 172 0.68 -5.21 6.16
N PRO A 173 2.01 -5.15 6.07
CA PRO A 173 2.83 -4.35 6.99
C PRO A 173 2.43 -2.86 6.99
N GLY A 174 2.28 -2.29 5.80
CA GLY A 174 1.93 -0.89 5.53
C GLY A 174 0.57 -0.48 6.07
N ASP A 175 -0.37 -1.41 6.12
CA ASP A 175 -1.70 -1.19 6.70
C ASP A 175 -1.64 -0.78 8.18
N SER A 176 -0.73 -1.37 8.97
CA SER A 176 -0.47 -0.94 10.36
C SER A 176 0.50 0.22 10.47
N ASP A 177 1.55 0.21 9.66
CA ASP A 177 2.65 1.16 9.76
C ASP A 177 3.03 1.65 8.36
N PRO A 178 2.56 2.84 7.94
CA PRO A 178 2.75 3.30 6.58
C PRO A 178 4.22 3.59 6.24
N ILE A 179 5.09 3.71 7.25
CA ILE A 179 6.54 3.87 7.07
C ILE A 179 7.13 2.72 6.25
N SER A 180 6.55 1.52 6.31
CA SER A 180 7.06 0.38 5.55
C SER A 180 6.78 0.44 4.04
N ILE A 181 5.95 1.38 3.57
CA ILE A 181 5.50 1.41 2.16
C ILE A 181 5.77 2.74 1.45
N TYR A 182 5.74 3.87 2.14
CA TYR A 182 5.89 5.15 1.45
C TYR A 182 7.36 5.45 1.09
N LYS A 183 7.56 6.26 0.05
CA LYS A 183 8.84 6.90 -0.30
C LYS A 183 8.60 8.37 -0.61
N LEU A 184 9.12 9.28 0.23
CA LEU A 184 8.78 10.71 0.18
C LEU A 184 9.85 11.59 -0.49
N GLU A 185 10.88 11.00 -1.10
CA GLU A 185 11.99 11.73 -1.73
C GLU A 185 11.55 12.57 -2.95
N GLY A 186 10.30 12.42 -3.40
CA GLY A 186 9.83 12.89 -4.71
C GLY A 186 10.24 11.90 -5.79
N GLN A 187 9.28 11.34 -6.51
CA GLN A 187 9.57 10.43 -7.63
C GLN A 187 9.53 11.19 -8.97
N ASN A 188 10.15 10.63 -10.00
CA ASN A 188 10.18 11.19 -11.36
C ASN A 188 10.72 12.63 -11.45
N GLY A 189 11.73 12.97 -10.62
CA GLY A 189 12.35 14.29 -10.64
C GLY A 189 11.51 15.40 -9.98
N THR A 190 10.40 15.05 -9.33
CA THR A 190 9.64 15.97 -8.50
C THR A 190 10.34 16.20 -7.16
N ALA A 191 10.12 17.37 -6.56
CA ALA A 191 10.60 17.64 -5.22
C ALA A 191 9.67 17.00 -4.19
N ALA A 192 10.24 16.51 -3.08
CA ALA A 192 9.48 16.03 -1.93
C ALA A 192 8.40 17.05 -1.49
N GLU A 193 7.14 16.60 -1.36
CA GLU A 193 6.05 17.43 -0.81
C GLU A 193 5.89 17.22 0.70
N PHE A 194 6.16 16.01 1.18
CA PHE A 194 5.88 15.58 2.54
C PHE A 194 7.16 15.17 3.28
N SER A 195 7.22 15.48 4.57
CA SER A 195 8.33 15.12 5.46
C SER A 195 8.13 13.74 6.12
N CYS A 196 6.89 13.35 6.35
CA CYS A 196 6.48 12.05 6.87
C CYS A 196 5.02 11.79 6.53
N ALA A 197 4.59 10.53 6.53
CA ALA A 197 3.18 10.16 6.35
C ALA A 197 2.67 9.25 7.47
N ARG A 198 1.36 9.32 7.76
CA ARG A 198 0.68 8.54 8.80
C ARG A 198 -0.76 8.22 8.41
N TRP A 199 -1.31 7.16 8.99
CA TRP A 199 -2.75 6.91 9.00
C TRP A 199 -3.42 7.86 9.99
N LYS A 200 -4.52 8.50 9.57
CA LYS A 200 -5.35 9.35 10.43
C LYS A 200 -6.85 9.17 10.15
N PRO A 201 -7.72 9.30 11.16
CA PRO A 201 -9.15 9.49 10.93
C PRO A 201 -9.44 10.68 10.01
N VAL A 202 -10.37 10.55 9.07
CA VAL A 202 -10.66 11.58 8.06
C VAL A 202 -11.21 12.85 8.70
N ASP A 203 -12.03 12.71 9.73
CA ASP A 203 -12.59 13.79 10.53
C ASP A 203 -11.49 14.59 11.25
N GLU A 204 -10.49 13.92 11.84
CA GLU A 204 -9.35 14.62 12.46
C GLU A 204 -8.57 15.46 11.42
N VAL A 205 -8.39 14.93 10.20
CA VAL A 205 -7.71 15.67 9.12
C VAL A 205 -8.54 16.85 8.65
N MET A 206 -9.86 16.68 8.51
CA MET A 206 -10.79 17.74 8.14
C MET A 206 -10.83 18.86 9.19
N ASP A 207 -10.85 18.52 10.48
CA ASP A 207 -10.90 19.49 11.57
C ASP A 207 -9.68 20.41 11.59
N ALA A 208 -8.51 19.85 11.29
CA ALA A 208 -7.25 20.58 11.17
C ALA A 208 -7.05 21.31 9.82
N MET A 209 -7.97 21.11 8.85
CA MET A 209 -7.84 21.69 7.52
C MET A 209 -8.15 23.19 7.53
N TRP A 210 -7.37 23.95 6.78
CA TRP A 210 -7.60 25.38 6.59
C TRP A 210 -8.91 25.64 5.82
N VAL A 211 -9.49 26.82 6.03
CA VAL A 211 -10.91 27.09 5.77
C VAL A 211 -11.35 26.79 4.33
N ASN A 212 -10.63 27.23 3.29
CA ASN A 212 -11.09 26.99 1.93
C ASN A 212 -10.86 25.54 1.47
N MET A 213 -9.99 24.76 2.13
CA MET A 213 -9.81 23.34 1.83
C MET A 213 -10.72 22.41 2.63
N ARG A 214 -11.55 22.93 3.53
CA ARG A 214 -12.55 22.13 4.23
C ARG A 214 -13.59 21.49 3.30
N PRO A 215 -14.20 22.19 2.33
CA PRO A 215 -15.27 21.62 1.51
C PRO A 215 -14.85 20.33 0.75
N PRO A 216 -13.66 20.25 0.13
CA PRO A 216 -13.21 18.98 -0.45
C PRO A 216 -13.11 17.83 0.57
N TYR A 217 -12.66 18.09 1.79
CA TYR A 217 -12.56 17.06 2.84
C TYR A 217 -13.92 16.69 3.45
N GLU A 218 -14.87 17.62 3.51
CA GLU A 218 -16.26 17.30 3.87
C GLU A 218 -16.89 16.33 2.86
N SER A 219 -16.63 16.54 1.56
CA SER A 219 -17.02 15.61 0.51
C SER A 219 -16.36 14.24 0.70
N LEU A 220 -15.07 14.19 1.02
CA LEU A 220 -14.37 12.94 1.34
C LEU A 220 -14.98 12.23 2.56
N CYS A 221 -15.38 12.95 3.61
CA CYS A 221 -16.07 12.37 4.76
C CYS A 221 -17.39 11.70 4.38
N LYS A 222 -18.16 12.29 3.45
CA LYS A 222 -19.40 11.70 2.92
C LYS A 222 -19.10 10.42 2.13
N LEU A 223 -18.12 10.48 1.22
CA LEU A 223 -17.66 9.33 0.43
C LEU A 223 -17.19 8.17 1.32
N MET A 224 -16.40 8.46 2.36
CA MET A 224 -15.87 7.46 3.29
C MET A 224 -17.00 6.62 3.91
N ARG A 225 -18.14 7.23 4.29
CA ARG A 225 -19.26 6.48 4.89
C ARG A 225 -19.80 5.41 3.93
N VAL A 226 -19.96 5.76 2.65
CA VAL A 226 -20.46 4.82 1.63
C VAL A 226 -19.42 3.72 1.36
N ILE A 227 -18.15 4.10 1.21
CA ILE A 227 -17.06 3.18 0.89
C ILE A 227 -16.78 2.21 2.04
N LYS A 228 -16.81 2.69 3.28
CA LYS A 228 -16.71 1.86 4.49
C LYS A 228 -17.86 0.84 4.56
N ARG A 229 -19.09 1.27 4.28
CA ARG A 229 -20.25 0.36 4.27
C ARG A 229 -20.11 -0.72 3.20
N ARG A 230 -19.80 -0.36 1.96
CA ARG A 230 -19.60 -1.30 0.84
C ARG A 230 -18.46 -2.28 1.12
N TRP A 231 -17.34 -1.81 1.65
CA TRP A 231 -16.22 -2.66 2.02
C TRP A 231 -16.60 -3.68 3.10
N ASN A 232 -17.28 -3.24 4.16
CA ASN A 232 -17.73 -4.13 5.22
C ASN A 232 -18.72 -5.18 4.70
N GLN A 233 -19.61 -4.81 3.78
CA GLN A 233 -20.52 -5.74 3.12
C GLN A 233 -19.76 -6.80 2.30
N ARG A 234 -18.81 -6.40 1.46
CA ARG A 234 -17.98 -7.35 0.69
C ARG A 234 -17.15 -8.26 1.60
N CYS A 235 -16.57 -7.72 2.68
CA CYS A 235 -15.83 -8.52 3.67
C CYS A 235 -16.72 -9.57 4.38
N ALA A 236 -17.96 -9.20 4.70
CA ALA A 236 -18.94 -10.12 5.28
C ALA A 236 -19.49 -11.14 4.26
N ALA A 237 -19.54 -10.78 2.98
CA ALA A 237 -20.00 -11.64 1.90
C ALA A 237 -18.95 -12.66 1.44
N LEU A 238 -17.64 -12.37 1.59
CA LEU A 238 -16.56 -13.29 1.24
C LEU A 238 -16.75 -14.62 1.97
N ASP A 239 -16.96 -15.72 1.24
CA ASP A 239 -17.32 -17.02 1.80
C ASP A 239 -16.30 -18.12 1.44
N PHE A 240 -15.53 -18.57 2.43
CA PHE A 240 -14.62 -19.71 2.30
C PHE A 240 -15.27 -21.05 2.69
N THR A 241 -16.56 -21.09 2.99
CA THR A 241 -17.18 -22.27 3.59
C THR A 241 -17.04 -23.52 2.72
N GLY A 242 -16.55 -24.60 3.34
CA GLY A 242 -16.38 -25.89 2.70
C GLY A 242 -15.08 -26.59 3.09
N THR A 243 -14.88 -27.75 2.49
CA THR A 243 -13.63 -28.52 2.62
C THR A 243 -12.80 -28.31 1.36
N TRP A 244 -11.51 -28.06 1.56
CA TRP A 244 -10.55 -27.63 0.57
C TRP A 244 -9.34 -28.55 0.62
N SER A 245 -8.93 -29.10 -0.51
CA SER A 245 -7.71 -29.91 -0.65
C SER A 245 -6.69 -29.17 -1.49
N ARG A 246 -5.43 -29.16 -1.07
CA ARG A 246 -4.35 -28.53 -1.82
C ARG A 246 -4.09 -29.31 -3.11
N ASP A 247 -4.10 -28.60 -4.22
CA ASP A 247 -3.62 -29.09 -5.51
C ASP A 247 -2.13 -28.76 -5.63
N ASN A 248 -1.29 -29.78 -5.49
CA ASN A 248 0.17 -29.61 -5.56
C ASN A 248 0.65 -29.22 -6.96
N SER A 249 -0.08 -29.61 -8.03
CA SER A 249 0.31 -29.32 -9.42
C SER A 249 0.19 -27.83 -9.74
N LEU A 250 -0.70 -27.13 -9.04
CA LEU A 250 -0.93 -25.69 -9.16
C LEU A 250 -0.21 -24.87 -8.10
N SER A 251 0.29 -25.52 -7.05
CA SER A 251 0.97 -24.88 -5.92
C SER A 251 2.45 -24.63 -6.22
N THR A 252 2.99 -23.50 -5.79
CA THR A 252 4.35 -23.07 -6.13
C THR A 252 5.12 -22.52 -4.93
N GLY A 253 6.45 -22.72 -4.91
CA GLY A 253 7.34 -22.13 -3.91
C GLY A 253 7.33 -22.78 -2.52
N LEU A 254 6.51 -23.82 -2.29
CA LEU A 254 6.35 -24.45 -0.97
C LEU A 254 7.67 -24.99 -0.39
N ARG A 255 8.45 -25.75 -1.19
CA ARG A 255 9.72 -26.33 -0.73
C ARG A 255 10.68 -25.25 -0.20
N ARG A 256 10.90 -24.20 -1.00
CA ARG A 256 11.74 -23.05 -0.62
C ARG A 256 11.19 -22.34 0.62
N ALA A 257 9.88 -22.18 0.73
CA ALA A 257 9.22 -21.55 1.85
C ALA A 257 9.31 -22.37 3.15
N LEU A 258 9.30 -23.70 3.07
CA LEU A 258 9.51 -24.60 4.20
C LEU A 258 10.98 -24.60 4.66
N ILE A 259 11.93 -24.63 3.73
CA ILE A 259 13.37 -24.51 4.04
C ILE A 259 13.67 -23.17 4.73
N ALA A 260 13.09 -22.08 4.23
CA ALA A 260 13.24 -20.76 4.85
C ALA A 260 12.66 -20.68 6.28
N ARG A 261 11.80 -21.64 6.64
CA ARG A 261 11.26 -21.82 8.00
C ARG A 261 12.05 -22.85 8.83
N GLY A 262 13.20 -23.30 8.33
CA GLY A 262 14.12 -24.17 9.07
C GLY A 262 13.93 -25.67 8.84
N LEU A 263 13.15 -26.09 7.84
CA LEU A 263 13.11 -27.50 7.45
C LEU A 263 14.38 -27.91 6.68
N SER A 264 14.82 -29.15 6.92
CA SER A 264 15.82 -29.77 6.04
C SER A 264 15.25 -29.92 4.64
N HIS A 265 16.13 -29.94 3.64
CA HIS A 265 15.74 -30.08 2.24
C HIS A 265 14.85 -31.32 2.01
N GLU A 266 15.23 -32.47 2.56
CA GLU A 266 14.49 -33.72 2.47
C GLU A 266 13.07 -33.60 3.07
N LYS A 267 12.95 -33.09 4.30
CA LYS A 267 11.64 -32.90 4.95
C LYS A 267 10.78 -31.89 4.20
N ALA A 268 11.38 -30.82 3.67
CA ALA A 268 10.67 -29.82 2.87
C ALA A 268 10.10 -30.41 1.57
N CYS A 269 10.83 -31.31 0.90
CA CYS A 269 10.32 -32.01 -0.28
C CYS A 269 9.08 -32.85 0.06
N ILE A 270 9.16 -33.65 1.13
CA ILE A 270 8.04 -34.50 1.58
C ILE A 270 6.82 -33.68 1.98
N GLU A 271 7.01 -32.65 2.81
CA GLU A 271 5.88 -31.83 3.31
C GLU A 271 5.26 -30.92 2.24
N ALA A 272 6.03 -30.50 1.24
CA ALA A 272 5.51 -29.74 0.11
C ALA A 272 4.56 -30.56 -0.78
N GLU A 273 4.68 -31.89 -0.78
CA GLU A 273 3.85 -32.80 -1.59
C GLU A 273 2.80 -33.54 -0.76
N ALA A 274 2.92 -33.52 0.56
CA ALA A 274 1.96 -34.17 1.44
C ALA A 274 0.52 -33.66 1.21
N PRO A 275 -0.51 -34.53 1.36
CA PRO A 275 -1.90 -34.10 1.35
C PRO A 275 -2.14 -33.00 2.38
N TYR A 276 -2.88 -31.97 1.99
CA TYR A 276 -3.20 -30.85 2.86
C TYR A 276 -4.65 -30.43 2.71
N ILE A 277 -5.47 -30.82 3.68
CA ILE A 277 -6.92 -30.64 3.65
C ILE A 277 -7.34 -29.72 4.80
N GLN A 278 -8.20 -28.77 4.49
CA GLN A 278 -8.76 -27.81 5.44
C GLN A 278 -10.27 -27.70 5.29
N SER A 279 -11.00 -27.71 6.40
CA SER A 279 -12.41 -27.34 6.47
C SER A 279 -12.55 -25.95 7.05
N TRP A 280 -13.27 -25.09 6.34
CA TRP A 280 -13.51 -23.69 6.66
C TRP A 280 -14.99 -23.47 6.96
N ARG A 281 -15.27 -22.75 8.05
CA ARG A 281 -16.62 -22.30 8.42
C ARG A 281 -16.56 -21.00 9.20
N ARG A 282 -17.66 -20.25 9.22
CA ARG A 282 -17.82 -19.12 10.14
C ARG A 282 -17.77 -19.61 11.60
N ALA A 283 -17.16 -18.82 12.48
CA ALA A 283 -17.06 -19.17 13.90
C ALA A 283 -18.41 -19.09 14.63
N SER A 284 -19.35 -18.28 14.13
CA SER A 284 -20.72 -18.16 14.60
C SER A 284 -21.70 -17.93 13.43
N SER A 285 -22.99 -18.01 13.71
CA SER A 285 -24.08 -17.76 12.76
C SER A 285 -24.52 -16.28 12.67
N LYS A 286 -23.77 -15.35 13.29
CA LYS A 286 -24.13 -13.92 13.28
C LYS A 286 -24.05 -13.35 11.86
N LYS A 287 -24.99 -12.45 11.53
CA LYS A 287 -25.19 -11.85 10.19
C LYS A 287 -23.97 -11.11 9.60
N ASN A 288 -22.96 -10.78 10.41
CA ASN A 288 -21.71 -10.13 9.99
C ASN A 288 -20.48 -10.85 10.56
N GLU A 289 -20.56 -12.15 10.81
CA GLU A 289 -19.41 -12.91 11.31
C GLU A 289 -18.27 -12.89 10.29
N THR A 290 -17.13 -12.34 10.68
CA THR A 290 -15.92 -12.27 9.85
C THR A 290 -14.84 -13.23 10.33
N THR A 291 -15.01 -13.85 11.50
CA THR A 291 -14.08 -14.84 12.06
C THR A 291 -14.26 -16.17 11.33
N TRP A 292 -13.14 -16.68 10.83
CA TRP A 292 -13.07 -18.00 10.19
C TRP A 292 -12.52 -19.04 11.16
N ARG A 293 -13.29 -20.10 11.41
CA ARG A 293 -12.82 -21.31 12.07
C ARG A 293 -12.32 -22.29 11.03
N VAL A 294 -11.07 -22.69 11.16
CA VAL A 294 -10.38 -23.55 10.20
C VAL A 294 -9.89 -24.80 10.90
N THR A 295 -10.38 -25.93 10.43
CA THR A 295 -9.92 -27.25 10.85
C THR A 295 -8.98 -27.78 9.78
N THR A 296 -7.75 -28.07 10.18
CA THR A 296 -6.73 -28.69 9.32
C THR A 296 -6.62 -30.15 9.69
N PHE A 297 -6.62 -31.03 8.69
CA PHE A 297 -6.55 -32.48 8.89
C PHE A 297 -5.11 -33.01 8.73
N ASN A 298 -4.87 -34.21 9.24
CA ASN A 298 -3.66 -34.98 9.01
C ASN A 298 -3.62 -35.50 7.56
N LYS A 299 -2.52 -36.19 7.20
CA LYS A 299 -2.33 -36.75 5.85
C LYS A 299 -3.37 -37.82 5.49
N ASP A 300 -4.07 -38.37 6.48
CA ASP A 300 -5.22 -39.29 6.32
C ASP A 300 -6.52 -38.56 5.88
N GLY A 301 -6.51 -37.23 5.83
CA GLY A 301 -7.65 -36.40 5.44
C GLY A 301 -8.82 -36.36 6.43
N THR A 302 -8.73 -37.06 7.56
CA THR A 302 -9.86 -37.27 8.47
C THR A 302 -9.53 -36.93 9.92
N SER A 303 -8.32 -37.25 10.39
CA SER A 303 -7.91 -36.93 11.76
C SER A 303 -7.59 -35.44 11.88
N VAL A 304 -8.16 -34.79 12.88
CA VAL A 304 -7.92 -33.36 13.12
C VAL A 304 -6.48 -33.13 13.59
N ARG A 305 -5.72 -32.35 12.82
CA ARG A 305 -4.37 -31.90 13.16
C ARG A 305 -4.39 -30.62 13.99
N ARG A 306 -5.26 -29.68 13.62
CA ARG A 306 -5.30 -28.33 14.21
C ARG A 306 -6.63 -27.66 13.95
N VAL A 307 -7.13 -26.93 14.95
CA VAL A 307 -8.29 -26.02 14.81
C VAL A 307 -7.85 -24.61 15.16
N LEU A 308 -8.27 -23.61 14.38
CA LEU A 308 -7.91 -22.22 14.62
C LEU A 308 -9.04 -21.26 14.28
N ASP A 309 -9.24 -20.25 15.13
CA ASP A 309 -10.16 -19.14 14.87
C ASP A 309 -9.35 -17.91 14.44
N TYR A 310 -9.45 -17.54 13.16
CA TYR A 310 -8.84 -16.32 12.64
C TYR A 310 -9.76 -15.13 12.93
N ARG A 311 -9.52 -14.47 14.07
CA ARG A 311 -10.33 -13.34 14.53
C ARG A 311 -9.88 -12.06 13.85
N VAL A 312 -10.76 -11.48 13.03
CA VAL A 312 -10.52 -10.21 12.36
C VAL A 312 -10.60 -9.06 13.36
N GLY A 313 -9.60 -8.18 13.38
CA GLY A 313 -9.56 -7.02 14.26
C GLY A 313 -8.19 -6.39 14.40
N THR A 314 -8.17 -5.17 14.94
CA THR A 314 -6.94 -4.40 15.24
C THR A 314 -6.20 -4.94 16.44
N ASP A 315 -6.93 -5.47 17.42
CA ASP A 315 -6.39 -5.87 18.71
C ASP A 315 -5.67 -7.22 18.66
N GLY A 316 -5.49 -7.83 17.49
CA GLY A 316 -4.78 -9.09 17.34
C GLY A 316 -5.32 -10.26 18.18
N TRP A 317 -4.64 -11.40 18.13
CA TRP A 317 -4.96 -12.58 18.90
C TRP A 317 -3.72 -13.48 19.03
N ASP A 318 -3.69 -14.32 20.05
CA ASP A 318 -2.52 -15.12 20.37
C ASP A 318 -2.70 -16.57 19.92
N GLU A 319 -1.63 -17.13 19.35
CA GLU A 319 -1.56 -18.53 18.99
C GLU A 319 -0.42 -19.23 19.73
N LYS A 320 -0.73 -20.34 20.40
CA LYS A 320 0.26 -21.20 21.04
C LYS A 320 0.81 -22.21 20.04
N PHE A 321 2.13 -22.29 19.95
CA PHE A 321 2.86 -23.28 19.17
C PHE A 321 3.61 -24.22 20.10
N SER A 322 3.51 -25.52 19.82
CA SER A 322 4.34 -26.54 20.47
C SER A 322 5.81 -26.38 20.09
N ALA A 323 6.70 -26.97 20.91
CA ALA A 323 8.10 -27.12 20.55
C ALA A 323 8.25 -27.82 19.18
N GLY A 324 9.30 -27.45 18.44
CA GLY A 324 9.58 -27.97 17.10
C GLY A 324 8.73 -27.34 15.98
N SER A 325 7.96 -26.28 16.26
CA SER A 325 7.17 -25.60 15.24
C SER A 325 8.05 -25.05 14.11
N VAL A 326 7.82 -25.57 12.91
CA VAL A 326 8.44 -25.12 11.66
C VAL A 326 8.24 -23.61 11.46
N LEU A 327 7.03 -23.11 11.70
CA LEU A 327 6.70 -21.70 11.51
C LEU A 327 7.56 -20.76 12.38
N LEU A 328 8.21 -21.29 13.41
CA LEU A 328 9.04 -20.54 14.36
C LEU A 328 10.53 -20.92 14.29
N GLY A 329 10.98 -21.67 13.29
CA GLY A 329 12.37 -22.11 13.20
C GLY A 329 12.70 -23.31 14.09
N CYS A 330 11.72 -24.17 14.37
CA CYS A 330 11.89 -25.42 15.13
C CYS A 330 12.43 -25.24 16.55
N LEU A 331 11.91 -24.25 17.28
CA LEU A 331 12.38 -23.91 18.63
C LEU A 331 12.22 -25.07 19.63
N PRO A 332 13.12 -25.18 20.62
CA PRO A 332 13.09 -26.28 21.60
C PRO A 332 11.99 -26.12 22.66
N LYS A 333 11.26 -24.99 22.67
CA LYS A 333 10.24 -24.67 23.67
C LYS A 333 8.96 -24.19 23.00
N GLU A 334 7.86 -24.29 23.72
CA GLU A 334 6.59 -23.69 23.31
C GLU A 334 6.70 -22.17 23.25
N VAL A 335 6.00 -21.57 22.30
CA VAL A 335 6.01 -20.12 22.07
C VAL A 335 4.61 -19.64 21.74
N VAL A 336 4.30 -18.43 22.22
CA VAL A 336 3.09 -17.71 21.84
C VAL A 336 3.43 -16.69 20.76
N VAL A 337 2.68 -16.71 19.68
CA VAL A 337 2.83 -15.77 18.57
C VAL A 337 1.59 -14.91 18.50
N ARG A 338 1.82 -13.60 18.52
CA ARG A 338 0.76 -12.63 18.30
C ARG A 338 0.47 -12.47 16.81
N ARG A 339 -0.80 -12.59 16.45
CA ARG A 339 -1.31 -12.52 15.07
C ARG A 339 -2.27 -11.36 14.94
N ARG A 340 -2.25 -10.69 13.79
CA ARG A 340 -3.23 -9.69 13.39
C ARG A 340 -3.93 -10.20 12.14
N THR A 341 -5.25 -10.29 12.17
CA THR A 341 -6.03 -10.72 11.01
C THR A 341 -6.91 -9.57 10.55
N ILE A 342 -6.85 -9.24 9.27
CA ILE A 342 -7.53 -8.10 8.64
C ILE A 342 -7.97 -8.48 7.23
N PHE A 343 -8.87 -7.69 6.65
CA PHE A 343 -9.13 -7.73 5.22
C PHE A 343 -8.27 -6.67 4.53
N LEU A 344 -7.61 -7.05 3.44
CA LEU A 344 -6.84 -6.18 2.57
C LEU A 344 -7.37 -6.28 1.16
N ALA A 345 -7.12 -5.25 0.35
CA ALA A 345 -7.38 -5.35 -1.07
C ALA A 345 -6.39 -6.33 -1.72
N GLU A 346 -6.88 -7.14 -2.67
CA GLU A 346 -6.09 -8.15 -3.36
C GLU A 346 -6.45 -8.14 -4.85
N PRO A 347 -5.57 -7.63 -5.73
CA PRO A 347 -5.87 -7.49 -7.15
C PRO A 347 -6.00 -8.84 -7.88
N ASP A 348 -5.40 -9.91 -7.34
CA ASP A 348 -5.52 -11.26 -7.92
C ASP A 348 -6.82 -11.98 -7.53
N ALA A 349 -7.62 -11.41 -6.63
CA ALA A 349 -8.85 -12.00 -6.13
C ALA A 349 -10.03 -11.71 -7.05
N TYR A 350 -10.91 -12.70 -7.20
CA TYR A 350 -12.10 -12.64 -8.05
C TYR A 350 -13.21 -13.52 -7.46
N PRO A 351 -14.49 -13.07 -7.43
CA PRO A 351 -15.02 -11.86 -8.07
C PRO A 351 -14.71 -10.54 -7.35
N ASP A 352 -14.52 -10.59 -6.03
CA ASP A 352 -14.21 -9.40 -5.22
C ASP A 352 -12.71 -9.31 -4.93
N PRO A 353 -12.07 -8.12 -5.07
CA PRO A 353 -10.64 -7.92 -4.87
C PRO A 353 -10.28 -7.85 -3.37
N ILE A 354 -10.59 -8.89 -2.61
CA ILE A 354 -10.44 -8.95 -1.15
C ILE A 354 -9.67 -10.20 -0.73
N ALA A 355 -8.68 -10.01 0.14
CA ALA A 355 -8.01 -11.09 0.85
C ALA A 355 -8.20 -11.00 2.36
N HIS A 356 -8.52 -12.14 2.96
CA HIS A 356 -8.43 -12.36 4.40
C HIS A 356 -6.97 -12.64 4.79
N CYS A 357 -6.33 -11.63 5.37
CA CYS A 357 -4.90 -11.58 5.59
C CYS A 357 -4.57 -11.81 7.07
N THR A 358 -3.53 -12.58 7.35
CA THR A 358 -2.99 -12.76 8.70
C THR A 358 -1.52 -12.40 8.69
N ILE A 359 -1.15 -11.45 9.55
CA ILE A 359 0.21 -10.96 9.70
C ILE A 359 0.71 -11.38 11.07
N SER A 360 1.95 -11.84 11.14
CA SER A 360 2.60 -12.25 12.38
C SER A 360 4.07 -11.90 12.37
N ARG A 361 4.61 -11.51 13.53
CA ARG A 361 6.05 -11.41 13.74
C ARG A 361 6.49 -12.66 14.50
N THR A 362 7.47 -13.37 13.94
CA THR A 362 8.08 -14.56 14.52
C THR A 362 9.56 -14.30 14.74
N LEU A 363 10.27 -15.25 15.36
CA LEU A 363 11.71 -15.14 15.58
C LEU A 363 12.53 -15.18 14.29
N ILE A 364 12.00 -15.82 13.24
CA ILE A 364 12.67 -15.93 11.94
C ILE A 364 12.32 -14.80 10.96
N GLY A 365 11.40 -13.91 11.34
CA GLY A 365 11.00 -12.77 10.54
C GLY A 365 9.52 -12.41 10.64
N MET A 366 9.04 -11.63 9.68
CA MET A 366 7.63 -11.29 9.53
C MET A 366 6.99 -12.22 8.50
N GLU A 367 5.81 -12.74 8.81
CA GLU A 367 5.01 -13.56 7.88
C GLU A 367 3.66 -12.91 7.62
N GLU A 368 3.29 -12.84 6.34
CA GLU A 368 1.95 -12.54 5.88
C GLU A 368 1.36 -13.80 5.21
N THR A 369 0.13 -14.11 5.54
CA THR A 369 -0.67 -15.14 4.87
C THR A 369 -1.94 -14.51 4.31
N ARG A 370 -2.06 -14.43 2.99
CA ARG A 370 -3.24 -13.95 2.28
C ARG A 370 -4.10 -15.10 1.82
N ARG A 371 -5.40 -14.99 2.07
CA ARG A 371 -6.37 -16.00 1.65
C ARG A 371 -7.48 -15.32 0.88
N TYR A 372 -7.69 -15.74 -0.35
CA TYR A 372 -8.65 -15.12 -1.25
C TYR A 372 -9.19 -16.14 -2.24
N LEU A 373 -10.35 -15.85 -2.80
CA LEU A 373 -10.92 -16.64 -3.88
C LEU A 373 -10.40 -16.14 -5.22
N LYS A 374 -10.14 -17.07 -6.13
CA LYS A 374 -9.89 -16.79 -7.54
C LYS A 374 -10.76 -17.72 -8.36
N GLY A 375 -12.00 -17.29 -8.59
CA GLY A 375 -13.05 -18.16 -9.14
C GLY A 375 -13.46 -19.22 -8.12
N ASP A 376 -13.37 -20.49 -8.50
CA ASP A 376 -13.72 -21.65 -7.66
C ASP A 376 -12.57 -22.13 -6.77
N ARG A 377 -11.41 -21.47 -6.82
CA ARG A 377 -10.20 -21.85 -6.08
C ARG A 377 -9.99 -20.96 -4.86
N LEU A 378 -9.59 -21.59 -3.75
CA LEU A 378 -9.06 -20.88 -2.59
C LEU A 378 -7.55 -20.77 -2.74
N ILE A 379 -7.05 -19.54 -2.80
CA ILE A 379 -5.61 -19.25 -2.86
C ILE A 379 -5.12 -18.91 -1.46
N ASN A 380 -4.02 -19.53 -1.05
CA ASN A 380 -3.31 -19.22 0.18
C ASN A 380 -1.87 -18.82 -0.18
N ARG A 381 -1.62 -17.51 -0.27
CA ARG A 381 -0.31 -16.94 -0.58
C ARG A 381 0.38 -16.55 0.72
N ARG A 382 1.59 -17.06 0.92
CA ARG A 382 2.43 -16.76 2.10
C ARG A 382 3.66 -16.01 1.67
N THR A 383 3.98 -14.95 2.41
CA THR A 383 5.19 -14.16 2.25
C THR A 383 5.95 -14.16 3.58
N LEU A 384 7.23 -14.52 3.53
CA LEU A 384 8.15 -14.44 4.67
C LEU A 384 9.23 -13.41 4.35
N TRP A 385 9.36 -12.39 5.19
CA TRP A 385 10.48 -11.46 5.21
C TRP A 385 11.40 -11.84 6.37
N SER A 386 12.57 -12.40 6.07
CA SER A 386 13.45 -12.93 7.11
C SER A 386 14.14 -11.80 7.88
N SER A 387 14.22 -11.95 9.20
CA SER A 387 15.03 -11.08 10.08
C SER A 387 16.54 -11.39 9.99
N LEU A 388 16.91 -12.56 9.46
CA LEU A 388 18.27 -13.09 9.50
C LEU A 388 19.16 -12.62 8.32
N GLY A 389 18.68 -11.71 7.47
CA GLY A 389 19.49 -11.09 6.39
C GLY A 389 19.91 -12.01 5.24
N ILE A 390 19.71 -13.34 5.35
CA ILE A 390 20.17 -14.33 4.36
C ILE A 390 19.15 -14.57 3.24
N VAL A 391 17.85 -14.30 3.46
CA VAL A 391 16.81 -14.45 2.42
C VAL A 391 15.86 -13.24 2.43
N PRO A 392 15.91 -12.36 1.41
CA PRO A 392 15.27 -11.04 1.49
C PRO A 392 13.73 -11.12 1.48
N LYS A 393 13.16 -12.10 0.76
CA LYS A 393 11.72 -12.38 0.68
C LYS A 393 11.52 -13.78 0.14
N VAL A 394 10.64 -14.58 0.74
CA VAL A 394 10.22 -15.88 0.21
C VAL A 394 8.72 -15.91 0.08
N VAL A 395 8.24 -16.25 -1.12
CA VAL A 395 6.81 -16.38 -1.43
C VAL A 395 6.49 -17.82 -1.78
N SER A 396 5.39 -18.32 -1.27
CA SER A 396 4.76 -19.57 -1.71
C SER A 396 3.27 -19.35 -1.95
N THR A 397 2.73 -19.99 -2.96
CA THR A 397 1.29 -19.96 -3.27
C THR A 397 0.78 -21.39 -3.22
N GLU A 398 -0.14 -21.66 -2.31
CA GLU A 398 -0.89 -22.90 -2.25
C GLU A 398 -2.25 -22.67 -2.92
N VAL A 399 -2.61 -23.55 -3.85
CA VAL A 399 -3.91 -23.54 -4.53
C VAL A 399 -4.75 -24.67 -3.98
N PHE A 400 -5.96 -24.37 -3.52
CA PHE A 400 -6.89 -25.36 -3.02
C PHE A 400 -8.12 -25.47 -3.92
N VAL A 401 -8.55 -26.70 -4.13
CA VAL A 401 -9.79 -27.07 -4.81
C VAL A 401 -10.80 -27.57 -3.80
N LYS A 402 -12.08 -27.30 -4.05
CA LYS A 402 -13.16 -27.73 -3.17
C LYS A 402 -13.31 -29.24 -3.26
N VAL A 403 -13.36 -29.91 -2.11
CA VAL A 403 -13.69 -31.34 -2.03
C VAL A 403 -15.20 -31.44 -2.11
N ASN A 404 -15.71 -31.97 -3.22
CA ASN A 404 -17.13 -32.27 -3.31
C ASN A 404 -17.47 -33.35 -2.29
N ALA A 405 -18.59 -33.18 -1.58
CA ALA A 405 -19.16 -34.31 -0.84
C ALA A 405 -19.62 -35.33 -1.88
N GLU A 406 -19.03 -36.52 -1.87
CA GLU A 406 -19.56 -37.68 -2.60
C GLU A 406 -20.95 -38.08 -2.08
#